data_AF-A0AAX3MER8-F1
#
_entry.id   AF-A0AAX3MER8-F1
#
_cell.length_a   1.000
_cell.length_b   1.000
_cell.length_c   1.000
_cell.angle_alpha   90.00
_cell.angle_beta   90.00
_cell.angle_gamma   90.00
#
_symmetry.space_group_name_H-M   'P 1'
#
loop_
_entity.id
_entity.type
_entity.pdbx_description
1 polymer ?
#
loop_
_entity_poly.entity_id
_entity_poly.type
_entity_poly.pdbx_seq_one_letter_code
_entity_poly.pdbx_strand_id
1 'polypeptide(L)'
;MLRINQIVKILGEMKAYAPYTYKSKTDKVVDKIHGRLVRLGVFIIALLALCIALYKFNSCFRTETVVDVIFGLYFTGVLIGLVIMALPPILGIKHLIDWKKEAFNDFICEISHDEDNAKRLLDYSEKELLYAIHWIQLKINRITMRVSSFFGEKTAVLSVLGLCYSAVQASIGFDKLSQTFIGDLSNADSTNTIIMFGLALLLGMSLGALMLKKVASHQLYLKEIVELAIRIKKDVENKGEISE
;
A
#
# COMPACT_ATOMS: atom_id res chain seq x y z
N MET A 1 30.25 26.58 -12.52
CA MET A 1 29.19 25.63 -12.92
C MET A 1 28.36 25.30 -11.70
N LEU A 2 27.04 25.43 -11.78
CA LEU A 2 26.12 25.14 -10.68
C LEU A 2 26.21 23.65 -10.30
N ARG A 3 26.27 23.31 -9.00
CA ARG A 3 26.47 21.93 -8.51
C ARG A 3 25.21 21.06 -8.55
N ILE A 4 24.40 21.21 -9.61
CA ILE A 4 23.08 20.59 -9.74
C ILE A 4 23.13 19.07 -9.68
N ASN A 5 24.13 18.46 -10.31
CA ASN A 5 24.25 17.00 -10.32
C ASN A 5 24.43 16.45 -8.90
N GLN A 6 25.04 17.21 -7.98
CA GLN A 6 25.17 16.83 -6.58
C GLN A 6 23.83 16.99 -5.86
N ILE A 7 23.13 18.11 -6.06
CA ILE A 7 21.79 18.34 -5.50
C ILE A 7 20.81 17.25 -5.94
N VAL A 8 20.77 16.94 -7.24
CA VAL A 8 19.92 15.88 -7.80
C VAL A 8 20.28 14.50 -7.23
N LYS A 9 21.58 14.23 -7.00
CA LYS A 9 22.01 12.97 -6.38
C LYS A 9 21.51 12.86 -4.93
N ILE A 10 21.66 13.91 -4.13
CA ILE A 10 21.18 13.95 -2.75
C ILE A 10 19.65 13.81 -2.71
N LEU A 11 18.93 14.53 -3.59
CA LEU A 11 17.47 14.42 -3.74
C LEU A 11 17.04 13.00 -4.11
N GLY A 12 17.78 12.30 -4.96
CA GLY A 12 17.49 10.91 -5.34
C GLY A 12 17.57 9.91 -4.19
N GLU A 13 18.29 10.23 -3.12
CA GLU A 13 18.38 9.42 -1.90
C GLU A 13 17.26 9.73 -0.89
N MET A 14 16.57 10.87 -1.05
CA MET A 14 15.50 11.28 -0.15
C MET A 14 14.24 10.47 -0.39
N LYS A 15 13.62 10.02 0.70
CA LYS A 15 12.37 9.27 0.68
C LYS A 15 11.35 10.01 1.53
N ALA A 16 10.14 10.12 1.00
CA ALA A 16 8.99 10.59 1.74
C ALA A 16 8.83 9.77 3.03
N TYR A 17 8.36 10.44 4.08
CA TYR A 17 8.06 9.79 5.33
C TYR A 17 7.05 8.66 5.08
N ALA A 18 7.48 7.42 5.29
CA ALA A 18 6.56 6.30 5.36
C ALA A 18 6.11 6.25 6.81
N PRO A 19 4.81 6.43 7.12
CA PRO A 19 4.35 6.34 8.48
C PRO A 19 4.77 4.99 9.02
N TYR A 20 5.65 5.01 10.01
CA TYR A 20 5.80 3.87 10.88
C TYR A 20 4.43 3.72 11.49
N THR A 21 3.66 2.72 11.04
CA THR A 21 2.48 2.26 11.78
C THR A 21 2.97 2.12 13.20
N TYR A 22 2.62 3.08 14.04
CA TYR A 22 3.09 3.13 15.40
C TYR A 22 2.26 2.07 16.07
N LYS A 23 2.65 0.80 15.90
CA LYS A 23 2.04 -0.32 16.61
C LYS A 23 2.21 0.06 18.06
N SER A 24 1.11 0.55 18.61
CA SER A 24 1.05 1.02 19.96
C SER A 24 1.55 -0.12 20.83
N LYS A 25 2.03 0.19 22.03
CA LYS A 25 2.38 -0.88 22.99
C LYS A 25 1.21 -1.87 23.13
N THR A 26 -0.03 -1.41 22.94
CA THR A 26 -1.22 -2.26 22.88
C THR A 26 -1.29 -3.15 21.65
N ASP A 27 -0.93 -2.66 20.46
CA ASP A 27 -1.08 -3.43 19.22
C ASP A 27 -0.04 -4.55 19.16
N LYS A 28 1.16 -4.30 19.69
CA LYS A 28 2.17 -5.35 19.87
C LYS A 28 1.73 -6.45 20.85
N VAL A 29 0.98 -6.08 21.89
CA VAL A 29 0.41 -7.03 22.86
C VAL A 29 -0.73 -7.81 22.21
N VAL A 30 -1.61 -7.13 21.48
CA VAL A 30 -2.74 -7.75 20.79
C VAL A 30 -2.26 -8.70 19.68
N ASP A 31 -1.25 -8.34 18.89
CA ASP A 31 -0.63 -9.23 17.90
C ASP A 31 -0.02 -10.48 18.56
N LYS A 32 0.63 -10.32 19.72
CA LYS A 32 1.19 -11.45 20.47
C LYS A 32 0.09 -12.36 21.01
N ILE A 33 -1.03 -11.82 21.47
CA ILE A 33 -2.19 -12.59 21.93
C ILE A 33 -2.85 -13.29 20.74
N HIS A 34 -3.06 -12.58 19.63
CA HIS A 34 -3.64 -13.12 18.40
C HIS A 34 -2.80 -14.29 17.85
N GLY A 35 -1.47 -14.14 17.77
CA GLY A 35 -0.58 -15.21 17.34
C GLY A 35 -0.52 -16.41 18.31
N ARG A 36 -0.81 -16.21 19.61
CA ARG A 36 -0.99 -17.33 20.56
C ARG A 36 -2.33 -18.02 20.36
N LEU A 37 -3.41 -17.28 20.17
CA LEU A 37 -4.75 -17.81 19.92
C LEU A 37 -4.82 -18.58 18.60
N VAL A 38 -4.19 -18.09 17.54
CA VAL A 38 -4.12 -18.79 16.23
C VAL A 38 -3.38 -20.12 16.38
N ARG A 39 -2.23 -20.15 17.07
CA ARG A 39 -1.50 -21.41 17.32
C ARG A 39 -2.33 -22.40 18.14
N LEU A 40 -3.05 -21.91 19.14
CA LEU A 40 -3.95 -22.73 19.96
C LEU A 40 -5.13 -23.26 19.15
N GLY A 41 -5.70 -22.44 18.25
CA GLY A 41 -6.75 -22.86 17.32
C GLY A 41 -6.28 -23.95 16.35
N VAL A 42 -5.10 -23.80 15.75
CA VAL A 42 -4.49 -24.83 14.88
C VAL A 42 -4.25 -26.13 15.65
N PHE A 43 -3.79 -26.03 16.91
CA PHE A 43 -3.60 -27.19 17.76
C PHE A 43 -4.93 -27.93 18.04
N ILE A 44 -6.01 -27.21 18.34
CA ILE A 44 -7.35 -27.80 18.54
C ILE A 44 -7.85 -28.49 17.27
N ILE A 45 -7.66 -27.88 16.10
CA ILE A 45 -8.06 -28.49 14.82
C ILE A 45 -7.27 -29.78 14.57
N ALA A 46 -5.96 -29.79 14.83
CA ALA A 46 -5.13 -30.98 14.69
C ALA A 46 -5.56 -32.10 15.65
N LEU A 47 -5.90 -31.76 16.90
CA LEU A 47 -6.38 -32.70 17.91
C LEU A 47 -7.75 -33.26 17.54
N LEU A 48 -8.64 -32.43 17.00
CA LEU A 48 -9.94 -32.85 16.49
C LEU A 48 -9.80 -33.81 15.29
N ALA A 49 -8.90 -33.53 14.36
CA ALA A 49 -8.59 -34.43 13.24
C ALA A 49 -8.03 -35.78 13.71
N LEU A 50 -7.16 -35.76 14.74
CA LEU A 50 -6.63 -36.97 15.37
C LEU A 50 -7.74 -37.80 16.02
N CYS A 51 -8.64 -37.17 16.80
CA CYS A 51 -9.77 -37.84 17.43
C CYS A 51 -10.71 -38.48 16.41
N ILE A 52 -11.02 -37.79 15.30
CA ILE A 52 -11.85 -38.33 14.22
C ILE A 52 -11.15 -39.53 13.53
N ALA A 53 -9.84 -39.43 13.29
CA ALA A 53 -9.07 -40.52 12.70
C ALA A 53 -9.04 -41.75 13.60
N LEU A 54 -8.78 -41.57 14.91
CA LEU A 54 -8.78 -42.66 15.89
C LEU A 54 -10.16 -43.31 16.03
N TYR A 55 -11.23 -42.51 16.02
CA TYR A 55 -12.61 -43.00 16.02
C TYR A 55 -12.94 -43.84 14.79
N LYS A 56 -12.44 -43.45 13.60
CA LYS A 56 -12.72 -44.15 12.33
C LYS A 56 -11.90 -45.43 12.16
N PHE A 57 -10.64 -45.45 12.59
CA PHE A 57 -9.72 -46.56 12.33
C PHE A 57 -9.63 -47.59 13.46
N ASN A 58 -9.93 -47.23 14.71
CA ASN A 58 -9.83 -48.15 15.86
C ASN A 58 -11.20 -48.47 16.45
N SER A 59 -11.64 -49.72 16.34
CA SER A 59 -12.89 -50.22 16.93
C SER A 59 -12.95 -50.08 18.46
N CYS A 60 -11.80 -50.06 19.15
CA CYS A 60 -11.69 -49.86 20.60
C CYS A 60 -12.00 -48.42 21.06
N PHE A 61 -11.90 -47.44 20.16
CA PHE A 61 -12.14 -46.02 20.46
C PHE A 61 -13.54 -45.55 20.02
N ARG A 62 -14.41 -46.48 19.59
CA ARG A 62 -15.78 -46.19 19.16
C ARG A 62 -16.74 -46.18 20.36
N THR A 63 -16.49 -45.26 21.30
CA THR A 63 -17.30 -45.07 22.51
C THR A 63 -18.02 -43.72 22.49
N GLU A 64 -19.18 -43.63 23.16
CA GLU A 64 -19.98 -42.41 23.26
C GLU A 64 -19.19 -41.25 23.88
N THR A 65 -18.29 -41.55 24.82
CA THR A 65 -17.39 -40.58 25.45
C THR A 65 -16.44 -39.88 24.47
N VAL A 66 -15.99 -40.56 23.42
CA VAL A 66 -15.11 -39.96 22.40
C VAL A 66 -15.89 -39.01 21.48
N VAL A 67 -17.17 -39.31 21.25
CA VAL A 67 -18.07 -38.44 20.48
C VAL A 67 -18.31 -37.13 21.22
N ASP A 68 -18.57 -37.18 22.53
CA ASP A 68 -18.72 -35.99 23.37
C ASP A 68 -17.45 -35.11 23.39
N VAL A 69 -16.28 -35.73 23.42
CA VAL A 69 -14.99 -35.03 23.35
C VAL A 69 -14.81 -34.32 22.00
N ILE A 70 -15.21 -34.95 20.89
CA ILE A 70 -15.16 -34.32 19.55
C ILE A 70 -16.09 -33.10 19.48
N PHE A 71 -17.32 -33.21 20.00
CA PHE A 71 -18.25 -32.07 20.04
C PHE A 71 -17.75 -30.95 20.95
N GLY A 72 -17.16 -31.29 22.11
CA GLY A 72 -16.55 -30.31 23.02
C GLY A 72 -15.37 -29.57 22.39
N LEU A 73 -14.47 -30.28 21.69
CA LEU A 73 -13.36 -29.69 20.93
C LEU A 73 -13.87 -28.80 19.80
N TYR A 74 -14.91 -29.23 19.08
CA TYR A 74 -15.52 -28.45 18.01
C TYR A 74 -16.11 -27.14 18.55
N PHE A 75 -16.91 -27.20 19.60
CA PHE A 75 -17.52 -26.01 20.21
C PHE A 75 -16.48 -25.03 20.73
N THR A 76 -15.44 -25.54 21.40
CA THR A 76 -14.32 -24.72 21.90
C THR A 76 -13.55 -24.06 20.75
N GLY A 77 -13.31 -24.79 19.66
CA GLY A 77 -12.66 -24.28 18.47
C GLY A 77 -13.45 -23.15 17.80
N VAL A 78 -14.78 -23.29 17.72
CA VAL A 78 -15.68 -22.25 17.19
C VAL A 78 -15.66 -21.00 18.05
N LEU A 79 -15.69 -21.12 19.38
CA LEU A 79 -15.59 -19.98 20.29
C LEU A 79 -14.26 -19.22 20.14
N ILE A 80 -13.15 -19.94 20.05
CA ILE A 80 -11.83 -19.34 19.83
C ILE A 80 -11.77 -18.64 18.47
N GLY A 81 -12.33 -19.26 17.42
CA GLY A 81 -12.43 -18.66 16.09
C GLY A 81 -13.21 -17.35 16.10
N LEU A 82 -14.33 -17.30 16.85
CA LEU A 82 -15.13 -16.09 17.00
C LEU A 82 -14.34 -14.97 17.69
N VAL A 83 -13.60 -15.29 18.76
CA VAL A 83 -12.72 -14.33 19.44
C VAL A 83 -11.64 -13.81 18.50
N ILE A 84 -10.96 -14.69 17.75
CA ILE A 84 -9.94 -14.32 16.75
C ILE A 84 -10.52 -13.37 15.69
N MET A 85 -11.75 -13.60 15.23
CA MET A 85 -12.42 -12.77 14.23
C MET A 85 -12.85 -11.40 14.77
N ALA A 86 -13.18 -11.30 16.07
CA ALA A 86 -13.58 -10.05 16.72
C ALA A 86 -12.39 -9.12 17.05
N LEU A 87 -11.17 -9.67 17.13
CA LEU A 87 -9.95 -8.94 17.49
C LEU A 87 -9.57 -7.81 16.50
N PRO A 88 -9.51 -8.03 15.16
CA PRO A 88 -9.20 -6.97 14.20
C PRO A 88 -10.20 -5.80 14.19
N PRO A 89 -11.54 -6.03 14.24
CA PRO A 89 -12.52 -4.95 14.37
C PRO A 89 -12.33 -4.09 15.63
N ILE A 90 -12.05 -4.70 16.78
CA ILE A 90 -11.84 -3.96 18.04
C ILE A 90 -10.60 -3.06 17.95
N LEU A 91 -9.51 -3.56 17.37
CA LEU A 91 -8.33 -2.76 17.08
C LEU A 91 -8.66 -1.61 16.12
N GLY A 92 -9.40 -1.89 15.05
CA GLY A 92 -9.82 -0.87 14.09
C GLY A 92 -10.63 0.26 14.74
N ILE A 93 -11.58 -0.07 15.61
CA ILE A 93 -12.36 0.92 16.36
C ILE A 93 -11.46 1.75 17.28
N LYS A 94 -10.50 1.12 17.97
CA LYS A 94 -9.55 1.84 18.80
C LYS A 94 -8.71 2.82 17.98
N HIS A 95 -8.16 2.39 16.84
CA HIS A 95 -7.43 3.27 15.93
C HIS A 95 -8.31 4.42 15.41
N LEU A 96 -9.61 4.19 15.18
CA LEU A 96 -10.53 5.27 14.80
C LEU A 96 -10.77 6.29 15.93
N ILE A 97 -10.82 5.85 17.19
CA ILE A 97 -10.95 6.74 18.34
C ILE A 97 -9.66 7.54 18.55
N ASP A 98 -8.52 6.87 18.48
CA ASP A 98 -7.20 7.48 18.67
C ASP A 98 -6.69 8.19 17.39
N TRP A 99 -7.44 8.14 16.28
CA TRP A 99 -7.00 8.55 14.95
C TRP A 99 -6.46 9.98 14.91
N LYS A 100 -7.11 10.89 15.65
CA LYS A 100 -6.74 12.30 15.69
C LYS A 100 -5.35 12.45 16.29
N LYS A 101 -5.13 11.77 17.42
CA LYS A 101 -3.84 11.82 18.12
C LYS A 101 -2.74 11.15 17.31
N GLU A 102 -3.04 10.00 16.72
CA GLU A 102 -2.09 9.26 15.87
C GLU A 102 -1.73 10.06 14.62
N ALA A 103 -2.71 10.63 13.92
CA ALA A 103 -2.50 11.51 12.77
C ALA A 103 -1.69 12.77 13.11
N PHE A 104 -1.95 13.41 14.25
CA PHE A 104 -1.14 14.56 14.68
C PHE A 104 0.29 14.18 15.01
N ASN A 105 0.51 13.05 15.67
CA ASN A 105 1.86 12.57 15.98
C ASN A 105 2.61 12.21 14.71
N ASP A 106 1.96 11.52 13.77
CA ASP A 106 2.53 11.20 12.47
C ASP A 106 2.86 12.46 11.67
N PHE A 107 1.99 13.48 11.71
CA PHE A 107 2.24 14.76 11.06
C PHE A 107 3.45 15.49 11.66
N ILE A 108 3.62 15.46 12.99
CA ILE A 108 4.82 16.03 13.65
C ILE A 108 6.07 15.27 13.19
N CYS A 109 6.02 13.94 13.14
CA CYS A 109 7.12 13.13 12.65
C CYS A 109 7.44 13.42 11.18
N GLU A 110 6.42 13.56 10.32
CA GLU A 110 6.55 13.93 8.92
C GLU A 110 7.25 15.29 8.77
N ILE A 111 6.79 16.32 9.50
CA ILE A 111 7.45 17.64 9.52
C ILE A 111 8.92 17.50 9.92
N SER A 112 9.22 16.79 11.01
CA SER A 112 10.60 16.66 11.48
C SER A 112 11.50 15.94 10.47
N HIS A 113 10.97 14.92 9.80
CA HIS A 113 11.69 14.15 8.78
C HIS A 113 11.95 15.00 7.53
N ASP A 114 10.96 15.78 7.10
CA ASP A 114 11.10 16.66 5.95
C ASP A 114 12.01 17.87 6.23
N GLU A 115 11.97 18.43 7.43
CA GLU A 115 12.92 19.44 7.87
C GLU A 115 14.35 18.90 7.88
N ASP A 116 14.58 17.69 8.38
CA ASP A 116 15.91 17.08 8.39
C ASP A 116 16.43 16.79 6.97
N ASN A 117 15.55 16.37 6.06
CA ASN A 117 15.90 16.25 4.65
C ASN A 117 16.23 17.61 4.02
N ALA A 118 15.45 18.66 4.33
CA ALA A 118 15.69 20.01 3.84
C ALA A 118 17.01 20.60 4.37
N LYS A 119 17.37 20.32 5.62
CA LYS A 119 18.65 20.76 6.23
C LYS A 119 19.87 20.28 5.45
N ARG A 120 19.80 19.09 4.83
CA ARG A 120 20.88 18.55 3.97
C ARG A 120 21.17 19.39 2.73
N LEU A 121 20.29 20.34 2.40
CA LEU A 121 20.42 21.22 1.24
C LEU A 121 20.85 22.66 1.59
N LEU A 122 21.02 22.99 2.87
CA LEU A 122 21.32 24.36 3.32
C LEU A 122 22.70 24.87 2.86
N ASP A 123 23.65 23.96 2.64
CA ASP A 123 25.00 24.25 2.14
C ASP A 123 25.02 24.81 0.71
N TYR A 124 23.92 24.64 -0.04
CA TYR A 124 23.80 25.14 -1.41
C TYR A 124 23.25 26.57 -1.45
N SER A 125 23.64 27.33 -2.46
CA SER A 125 23.15 28.71 -2.64
C SER A 125 21.67 28.73 -3.05
N GLU A 126 20.94 29.80 -2.70
CA GLU A 126 19.53 29.96 -3.11
C GLU A 126 19.38 29.86 -4.64
N LYS A 127 20.32 30.43 -5.38
CA LYS A 127 20.35 30.36 -6.86
C LYS A 127 20.44 28.92 -7.37
N GLU A 128 21.22 28.06 -6.70
CA GLU A 128 21.33 26.65 -7.06
C GLU A 128 20.04 25.86 -6.73
N LEU A 129 19.41 26.14 -5.59
CA LEU A 129 18.15 25.51 -5.18
C LEU A 129 16.99 25.90 -6.10
N LEU A 130 16.87 27.19 -6.46
CA LEU A 130 15.89 27.68 -7.43
C LEU A 130 16.08 27.03 -8.81
N TYR A 131 17.32 26.85 -9.22
CA TYR A 131 17.62 26.18 -10.48
C TYR A 131 17.30 24.68 -10.41
N ALA A 132 17.49 24.02 -9.27
CA ALA A 132 17.03 22.64 -9.05
C ALA A 132 15.49 22.52 -9.14
N ILE A 133 14.75 23.45 -8.51
CA ILE A 133 13.28 23.53 -8.62
C ILE A 133 12.85 23.62 -10.08
N HIS A 134 13.51 24.45 -10.89
CA HIS A 134 13.21 24.58 -12.32
C HIS A 134 13.31 23.23 -13.06
N TRP A 135 14.39 22.48 -12.84
CA TRP A 135 14.58 21.16 -13.47
C TRP A 135 13.57 20.12 -13.01
N ILE A 136 13.24 20.10 -11.72
CA ILE A 136 12.23 19.20 -11.16
C ILE A 136 10.85 19.54 -11.76
N GLN A 137 10.48 20.82 -11.82
CA GLN A 137 9.22 21.27 -12.42
C GLN A 137 9.13 20.88 -13.89
N LEU A 138 10.21 21.04 -14.64
CA LEU A 138 10.29 20.66 -16.05
C LEU A 138 10.12 19.14 -16.22
N LYS A 139 10.69 18.32 -15.32
CA LYS A 139 10.48 16.87 -15.30
C LYS A 139 9.02 16.50 -15.00
N ILE A 140 8.40 17.13 -14.00
CA ILE A 140 6.98 16.93 -13.66
C ILE A 140 6.09 17.26 -14.86
N ASN A 141 6.29 18.44 -15.46
CA ASN A 141 5.51 18.89 -16.62
C ASN A 141 5.65 17.92 -17.80
N ARG A 142 6.86 17.42 -18.08
CA ARG A 142 7.08 16.41 -19.14
C ARG A 142 6.33 15.10 -18.87
N ILE A 143 6.27 14.63 -17.61
CA ILE A 143 5.53 13.43 -17.26
C ILE A 143 4.03 13.67 -17.40
N THR A 144 3.52 14.78 -16.85
CA THR A 144 2.12 15.16 -16.91
C THR A 144 1.64 15.30 -18.36
N MET A 145 2.42 15.96 -19.22
CA MET A 145 2.11 16.11 -20.65
C MET A 145 2.03 14.77 -21.39
N ARG A 146 2.90 13.81 -21.07
CA ARG A 146 2.82 12.46 -21.66
C ARG A 146 1.53 11.78 -21.25
N VAL A 147 1.18 11.81 -19.96
CA VAL A 147 -0.05 11.18 -19.46
C VAL A 147 -1.28 11.85 -20.06
N SER A 148 -1.33 13.19 -20.08
CA SER A 148 -2.47 13.93 -20.64
C SER A 148 -2.58 13.80 -22.15
N SER A 149 -1.48 13.56 -22.88
CA SER A 149 -1.54 13.28 -24.32
C SER A 149 -2.21 11.95 -24.64
N PHE A 150 -2.17 10.96 -23.74
CA PHE A 150 -2.80 9.64 -23.96
C PHE A 150 -4.20 9.54 -23.36
N PHE A 151 -4.45 10.15 -22.20
CA PHE A 151 -5.70 10.02 -21.45
C PHE A 151 -6.53 11.32 -21.42
N GLY A 152 -5.97 12.46 -21.81
CA GLY A 152 -6.63 13.76 -21.65
C GLY A 152 -6.67 14.19 -20.18
N GLU A 153 -7.86 14.25 -19.61
CA GLU A 153 -8.09 14.73 -18.24
C GLU A 153 -7.65 13.74 -17.15
N LYS A 154 -7.40 14.26 -15.94
CA LYS A 154 -6.84 13.51 -14.80
C LYS A 154 -7.68 12.31 -14.36
N THR A 155 -8.97 12.29 -14.67
CA THR A 155 -9.95 11.25 -14.30
C THR A 155 -10.10 10.17 -15.36
N ALA A 156 -9.70 10.44 -16.61
CA ALA A 156 -9.90 9.52 -17.72
C ALA A 156 -9.15 8.19 -17.53
N VAL A 157 -7.98 8.21 -16.89
CA VAL A 157 -7.23 6.99 -16.53
C VAL A 157 -8.08 6.03 -15.69
N LEU A 158 -8.83 6.57 -14.71
CA LEU A 158 -9.69 5.77 -13.83
C LEU A 158 -10.96 5.32 -14.57
N SER A 159 -11.56 6.18 -15.39
CA SER A 159 -12.71 5.82 -16.22
C SER A 159 -12.37 4.68 -17.19
N VAL A 160 -11.20 4.74 -17.80
CA VAL A 160 -10.69 3.70 -18.71
C VAL A 160 -10.46 2.37 -17.97
N LEU A 161 -9.98 2.39 -16.71
CA LEU A 161 -9.89 1.18 -15.87
C LEU A 161 -11.27 0.62 -15.52
N GLY A 162 -12.21 1.49 -15.14
CA GLY A 162 -13.59 1.09 -14.85
C GLY A 162 -14.27 0.48 -16.07
N LEU A 163 -14.09 1.09 -17.25
CA LEU A 163 -14.60 0.56 -18.52
C LEU A 163 -13.94 -0.78 -18.88
N CYS A 164 -12.63 -0.94 -18.67
CA CYS A 164 -11.95 -2.23 -18.82
C CYS A 164 -12.59 -3.31 -17.96
N TYR A 165 -12.79 -3.03 -16.67
CA TYR A 165 -13.38 -3.97 -15.73
C TYR A 165 -14.80 -4.37 -16.17
N SER A 166 -15.64 -3.38 -16.46
CA SER A 166 -17.01 -3.61 -16.90
C SER A 166 -17.09 -4.34 -18.25
N ALA A 167 -16.20 -4.03 -19.19
CA ALA A 167 -16.13 -4.71 -20.49
C ALA A 167 -15.66 -6.16 -20.37
N VAL A 168 -14.68 -6.44 -19.50
CA VAL A 168 -14.25 -7.82 -19.21
C VAL A 168 -15.41 -8.62 -18.60
N GLN A 169 -16.14 -8.02 -17.65
CA GLN A 169 -17.29 -8.67 -17.01
C GLN A 169 -18.44 -8.91 -18.00
N ALA A 170 -18.76 -7.94 -18.87
CA ALA A 170 -19.92 -8.01 -19.77
C ALA A 170 -19.69 -8.84 -21.03
N SER A 171 -18.47 -8.84 -21.61
CA SER A 171 -18.20 -9.51 -22.88
C SER A 171 -17.67 -10.93 -22.71
N ILE A 172 -16.63 -11.10 -21.89
CA ILE A 172 -15.91 -12.38 -21.78
C ILE A 172 -16.39 -13.15 -20.55
N GLY A 173 -16.58 -12.46 -19.43
CA GLY A 173 -16.78 -13.06 -18.11
C GLY A 173 -15.46 -13.57 -17.52
N PHE A 174 -15.23 -13.32 -16.23
CA PHE A 174 -13.96 -13.65 -15.56
C PHE A 174 -13.64 -15.16 -15.59
N ASP A 175 -14.66 -16.03 -15.54
CA ASP A 175 -14.49 -17.48 -15.59
C ASP A 175 -13.94 -17.97 -16.94
N LYS A 176 -14.44 -17.42 -18.05
CA LYS A 176 -13.94 -17.74 -19.39
C LYS A 176 -12.58 -17.11 -19.66
N LEU A 177 -12.33 -15.91 -19.13
CA LEU A 177 -11.01 -15.27 -19.23
C LEU A 177 -9.91 -16.15 -18.62
N SER A 178 -10.17 -16.72 -17.43
CA SER A 178 -9.26 -17.66 -16.77
C SER A 178 -9.04 -18.93 -17.59
N GLN A 179 -10.11 -19.50 -18.14
CA GLN A 179 -10.03 -20.70 -19.00
C GLN A 179 -9.32 -20.43 -20.33
N THR A 180 -9.42 -19.24 -20.91
CA THR A 180 -8.69 -18.86 -22.14
C THR A 180 -7.22 -18.51 -21.85
N PHE A 181 -6.88 -18.04 -20.65
CA PHE A 181 -5.50 -17.82 -20.23
C PHE A 181 -4.75 -19.12 -19.91
N ILE A 182 -5.47 -20.13 -19.39
CA ILE A 182 -4.91 -21.43 -18.97
C ILE A 182 -5.05 -22.49 -20.09
N GLY A 183 -6.08 -22.36 -20.94
CA GLY A 183 -6.38 -23.25 -22.05
C GLY A 183 -5.73 -22.84 -23.37
N ASP A 184 -5.94 -23.65 -24.40
CA ASP A 184 -5.35 -23.45 -25.72
C ASP A 184 -6.00 -22.26 -26.44
N LEU A 185 -5.20 -21.21 -26.68
CA LEU A 185 -5.61 -19.95 -27.33
C LEU A 185 -6.19 -20.19 -28.74
N SER A 186 -5.93 -21.36 -29.33
CA SER A 186 -6.41 -21.79 -30.64
C SER A 186 -7.92 -22.05 -30.73
N ASN A 187 -8.60 -22.35 -29.61
CA ASN A 187 -10.04 -22.65 -29.58
C ASN A 187 -10.91 -21.44 -29.17
N ALA A 188 -10.29 -20.28 -28.93
CA ALA A 188 -11.01 -19.06 -28.61
C ALA A 188 -11.60 -18.44 -29.89
N ASP A 189 -12.85 -17.98 -29.80
CA ASP A 189 -13.48 -17.20 -30.88
C ASP A 189 -12.57 -16.00 -31.24
N SER A 190 -12.21 -15.90 -32.52
CA SER A 190 -11.26 -14.91 -33.04
C SER A 190 -11.65 -13.47 -32.66
N THR A 191 -12.96 -13.19 -32.61
CA THR A 191 -13.51 -11.89 -32.20
C THR A 191 -13.25 -11.60 -30.72
N ASN A 192 -13.47 -12.57 -29.84
CA ASN A 192 -13.23 -12.42 -28.40
C ASN A 192 -11.75 -12.26 -28.09
N THR A 193 -10.88 -12.91 -28.87
CA THR A 193 -9.42 -12.77 -28.75
C THR A 193 -8.97 -11.35 -29.09
N ILE A 194 -9.50 -10.75 -30.16
CA ILE A 194 -9.19 -9.36 -30.55
C ILE A 194 -9.66 -8.38 -29.47
N ILE A 195 -10.89 -8.54 -28.95
CA ILE A 195 -11.43 -7.71 -27.88
C ILE A 195 -10.58 -7.84 -26.61
N MET A 196 -10.17 -9.06 -26.26
CA MET A 196 -9.31 -9.33 -25.12
C MET A 196 -7.94 -8.64 -25.25
N PHE A 197 -7.29 -8.71 -26.41
CA PHE A 197 -6.03 -8.00 -26.65
C PHE A 197 -6.21 -6.47 -26.59
N GLY A 198 -7.30 -5.94 -27.14
CA GLY A 198 -7.62 -4.51 -27.06
C GLY A 198 -7.81 -4.04 -25.61
N LEU A 199 -8.56 -4.80 -24.81
CA LEU A 199 -8.78 -4.52 -23.39
C LEU A 199 -7.49 -4.65 -22.57
N ALA A 200 -6.67 -5.67 -22.83
CA ALA A 200 -5.39 -5.85 -22.14
C ALA A 200 -4.41 -4.70 -22.44
N LEU A 201 -4.35 -4.25 -23.69
CA LEU A 201 -3.53 -3.10 -24.10
C LEU A 201 -4.01 -1.82 -23.39
N LEU A 202 -5.31 -1.57 -23.39
CA LEU A 202 -5.93 -0.40 -22.76
C LEU A 202 -5.75 -0.39 -21.23
N LEU A 203 -5.86 -1.55 -20.58
CA LEU A 203 -5.54 -1.75 -19.17
C LEU A 203 -4.05 -1.49 -18.89
N GLY A 204 -3.16 -2.04 -19.71
CA GLY A 204 -1.70 -1.84 -19.60
C GLY A 204 -1.30 -0.37 -19.73
N MET A 205 -1.87 0.36 -20.69
CA MET A 205 -1.65 1.80 -20.83
C MET A 205 -2.14 2.57 -19.60
N SER A 206 -3.30 2.21 -19.05
CA SER A 206 -3.86 2.92 -17.90
C SER A 206 -3.06 2.70 -16.62
N LEU A 207 -2.62 1.46 -16.37
CA LEU A 207 -1.69 1.15 -15.29
C LEU A 207 -0.35 1.88 -15.47
N GLY A 208 0.18 1.92 -16.69
CA GLY A 208 1.39 2.68 -17.02
C GLY A 208 1.24 4.18 -16.71
N ALA A 209 0.09 4.77 -17.03
CA ALA A 209 -0.20 6.16 -16.71
C ALA A 209 -0.28 6.42 -15.20
N LEU A 210 -0.87 5.52 -14.42
CA LEU A 210 -0.87 5.61 -12.95
C LEU A 210 0.54 5.55 -12.37
N MET A 211 1.40 4.66 -12.90
CA MET A 211 2.80 4.56 -12.47
C MET A 211 3.57 5.84 -12.78
N LEU A 212 3.39 6.42 -13.98
CA LEU A 212 3.99 7.71 -14.33
C LEU A 212 3.48 8.84 -13.41
N LYS A 213 2.18 8.85 -13.08
CA LYS A 213 1.61 9.81 -12.13
C LYS A 213 2.25 9.68 -10.75
N LYS A 214 2.47 8.46 -10.26
CA LYS A 214 3.19 8.21 -9.00
C LYS A 214 4.62 8.76 -9.04
N VAL A 215 5.33 8.59 -10.16
CA VAL A 215 6.67 9.18 -10.34
C VAL A 215 6.59 10.72 -10.30
N ALA A 216 5.62 11.34 -10.96
CA ALA A 216 5.42 12.79 -10.92
C ALA A 216 5.13 13.29 -9.50
N SER A 217 4.31 12.57 -8.71
CA SER A 217 4.06 12.88 -7.30
C SER A 217 5.32 12.81 -6.45
N HIS A 218 6.20 11.82 -6.68
CA HIS A 218 7.47 11.77 -5.96
C HIS A 218 8.41 12.92 -6.35
N GLN A 219 8.44 13.32 -7.62
CA GLN A 219 9.18 14.52 -8.03
C GLN A 219 8.61 15.80 -7.41
N LEU A 220 7.28 15.89 -7.24
CA LEU A 220 6.64 17.01 -6.55
C LEU A 220 7.07 17.07 -5.08
N TYR A 221 7.11 15.93 -4.38
CA TYR A 221 7.67 15.86 -3.04
C TYR A 221 9.10 16.41 -2.97
N LEU A 222 9.98 16.00 -3.90
CA LEU A 222 11.36 16.51 -3.95
C LEU A 222 11.39 18.04 -4.18
N LYS A 223 10.46 18.59 -4.97
CA LYS A 223 10.32 20.04 -5.15
C LYS A 223 9.97 20.73 -3.83
N GLU A 224 9.01 20.19 -3.09
CA GLU A 224 8.55 20.73 -1.80
C GLU A 224 9.68 20.74 -0.76
N ILE A 225 10.54 19.71 -0.72
CA ILE A 225 11.72 19.68 0.15
C ILE A 225 12.73 20.79 -0.20
N VAL A 226 12.97 21.04 -1.49
CA VAL A 226 13.86 22.13 -1.92
C VAL A 226 13.27 23.50 -1.58
N GLU A 227 11.96 23.68 -1.72
CA GLU A 227 11.27 24.91 -1.33
C GLU A 227 11.32 25.13 0.19
N LEU A 228 11.20 24.05 0.98
CA LEU A 228 11.39 24.09 2.44
C LEU A 228 12.82 24.49 2.81
N ALA A 229 13.83 23.96 2.13
CA ALA A 229 15.23 24.35 2.36
C ALA A 229 15.48 25.84 2.09
N ILE A 230 14.90 26.40 1.02
CA ILE A 230 14.97 27.85 0.75
C ILE A 230 14.29 28.65 1.86
N ARG A 231 13.13 28.21 2.35
CA ARG A 231 12.41 28.89 3.43
C ARG A 231 13.23 28.91 4.73
N ILE A 232 13.76 27.76 5.14
CA ILE A 232 14.61 27.64 6.33
C ILE A 232 15.83 28.58 6.21
N LYS A 233 16.46 28.64 5.03
CA LYS A 233 17.61 29.53 4.80
C LYS A 233 17.27 31.01 4.98
N LYS A 234 16.14 31.46 4.41
CA LYS A 234 15.66 32.84 4.57
C LYS A 234 15.32 33.17 6.03
N ASP A 235 14.74 32.24 6.76
CA ASP A 235 14.43 32.42 8.18
C ASP A 235 15.70 32.53 9.04
N VAL A 236 16.78 31.84 8.66
CA VAL A 236 18.10 31.95 9.32
C VAL A 236 18.77 33.29 9.01
N GLU A 237 18.78 33.71 7.75
CA GLU A 237 19.33 35.01 7.32
C GLU A 237 18.60 36.19 8.00
N ASN A 238 17.26 36.17 8.02
CA ASN A 238 16.45 37.19 8.70
C ASN A 238 16.67 37.24 10.22
N LYS A 239 16.96 36.10 10.87
CA LYS A 239 17.28 36.07 12.31
C LYS A 239 18.67 36.59 12.62
N GLY A 240 19.62 36.45 11.69
CA GLY A 240 20.96 37.02 11.80
C GLY A 240 20.96 38.54 11.70
N GLU A 241 20.17 39.10 10.78
CA GLU A 241 20.05 40.56 10.58
C GLU A 241 19.35 41.30 11.74
N ILE A 242 18.56 40.61 12.57
CA ILE A 242 17.91 41.20 13.76
C ILE A 242 18.85 41.23 14.98
N SER A 243 20.00 40.52 14.91
CA SER A 243 20.98 40.41 16.00
C SER A 243 22.25 41.26 15.82
N GLU A 244 22.36 42.02 14.73
CA GLU A 244 23.35 43.09 14.51
C GLU A 244 22.73 44.47 14.75
#